data_AF-A0A101T7X4-F1
#
_entry.id   AF-A0A101T7X4-F1
#
_cell.length_a   1.000
_cell.length_b   1.000
_cell.length_c   1.000
_cell.angle_alpha   90.00
_cell.angle_beta   90.00
_cell.angle_gamma   90.00
#
_symmetry.space_group_name_H-M   'P 1'
#
loop_
_entity.id
_entity.type
_entity.pdbx_description
1 polymer ?
#
loop_
_entity_poly.entity_id
_entity_poly.type
_entity_poly.pdbx_seq_one_letter_code
_entity_poly.pdbx_strand_id
1 'polypeptide(L)'
;MSVHGPGISVARTPFEFDPELLVGEEDRFSEWGDEIGRRILPLGELDEGRHFLGIDEFSEIYLVDMWVGSFGRMPEAMENLVLGVMPRRLAG
;
A
#
# COMPACT_ATOMS: atom_id res chain seq x y z
N MET A 1 -12.33 14.07 2.54
CA MET A 1 -11.49 15.28 2.70
C MET A 1 -10.60 15.36 1.48
N SER A 2 -10.54 16.49 0.76
CA SER A 2 -9.76 16.57 -0.48
C SER A 2 -8.26 16.74 -0.17
N VAL A 3 -7.52 15.64 -0.10
CA VAL A 3 -6.05 15.66 0.05
C VAL A 3 -5.44 15.92 -1.32
N HIS A 4 -4.77 17.06 -1.47
CA HIS A 4 -4.11 17.45 -2.72
C HIS A 4 -2.75 18.10 -2.45
N GLY A 5 -1.85 18.04 -3.43
CA GLY A 5 -0.53 18.68 -3.39
C GLY A 5 0.52 17.83 -4.10
N PRO A 6 1.69 18.41 -4.42
CA PRO A 6 2.71 17.74 -5.23
C PRO A 6 3.36 16.51 -4.56
N GLY A 7 3.29 16.41 -3.22
CA GLY A 7 4.02 15.42 -2.43
C GLY A 7 5.54 15.53 -2.60
N ILE A 8 6.28 14.51 -2.14
CA ILE A 8 7.75 14.48 -2.24
C ILE A 8 8.19 13.91 -3.59
N SER A 9 7.58 12.80 -4.02
CA SER A 9 7.90 12.17 -5.31
C SER A 9 6.66 11.76 -6.12
N VAL A 10 5.48 11.72 -5.49
CA VAL A 10 4.18 11.60 -6.17
C VAL A 10 3.16 12.52 -5.50
N ALA A 11 2.10 12.87 -6.22
CA ALA A 11 1.02 13.66 -5.65
C ALA A 11 0.49 13.02 -4.36
N ARG A 12 0.13 13.86 -3.38
CA ARG A 12 -0.56 13.37 -2.19
C ARG A 12 -1.95 12.89 -2.59
N THR A 13 -2.28 11.72 -2.09
CA THR A 13 -3.46 10.96 -2.50
C THR A 13 -4.17 10.44 -1.24
N PRO A 14 -5.50 10.45 -1.19
CA PRO A 14 -6.23 9.90 -0.05
C PRO A 14 -5.95 8.39 0.11
N PHE A 15 -5.87 7.94 1.36
CA PHE A 15 -5.79 6.53 1.70
C PHE A 15 -6.71 6.25 2.90
N GLU A 16 -7.17 5.00 2.99
CA GLU A 16 -8.03 4.52 4.07
C GLU A 16 -7.53 3.18 4.57
N PHE A 17 -7.44 3.01 5.89
CA PHE A 17 -7.12 1.73 6.51
C PHE A 17 -8.40 1.06 6.97
N ASP A 18 -9.06 0.45 6.00
CA ASP A 18 -10.23 -0.38 6.20
C ASP A 18 -10.09 -1.67 5.38
N PRO A 19 -9.73 -2.81 6.02
CA PRO A 19 -9.65 -4.09 5.35
C PRO A 19 -10.98 -4.57 4.74
N GLU A 20 -12.14 -4.06 5.20
CA GLU A 20 -13.44 -4.45 4.65
C GLU A 20 -13.63 -3.93 3.21
N LEU A 21 -12.89 -2.90 2.81
CA LEU A 21 -12.88 -2.39 1.42
C LEU A 21 -12.22 -3.37 0.44
N LEU A 22 -11.54 -4.41 0.94
CA LEU A 22 -10.72 -5.34 0.14
C LEU A 22 -11.29 -6.77 0.12
N VAL A 23 -12.55 -6.95 0.55
CA VAL A 23 -13.22 -8.25 0.51
C VAL A 23 -13.28 -8.77 -0.93
N GLY A 24 -12.77 -9.98 -1.16
CA GLY A 24 -12.70 -10.60 -2.48
C GLY A 24 -11.38 -10.39 -3.22
N GLU A 25 -10.44 -9.65 -2.65
CA GLU A 25 -9.09 -9.41 -3.21
C GLU A 25 -8.00 -10.28 -2.56
N GLU A 26 -8.38 -11.23 -1.70
CA GLU A 26 -7.44 -12.01 -0.87
C GLU A 26 -6.41 -12.78 -1.69
N ASP A 27 -6.82 -13.34 -2.84
CA ASP A 27 -5.93 -14.07 -3.75
C ASP A 27 -4.79 -13.18 -4.24
N ARG A 28 -5.07 -11.90 -4.54
CA ARG A 28 -4.06 -10.94 -5.01
C ARG A 28 -2.98 -10.68 -3.96
N PHE A 29 -3.38 -10.57 -2.69
CA PHE A 29 -2.42 -10.39 -1.59
C PHE A 29 -1.59 -11.64 -1.36
N SER A 30 -2.21 -12.83 -1.47
CA SER A 30 -1.49 -14.10 -1.34
C SER A 30 -0.46 -14.28 -2.46
N GLU A 31 -0.85 -14.02 -3.71
CA GLU A 31 0.03 -14.15 -4.88
C GLU A 31 1.25 -13.24 -4.77
N TRP A 32 1.04 -11.95 -4.48
CA TRP A 32 2.17 -11.03 -4.29
C TRP A 32 2.99 -11.33 -3.04
N GLY A 33 2.35 -11.84 -1.99
CA GLY A 33 3.06 -12.29 -0.80
C GLY A 33 4.01 -13.43 -1.11
N ASP A 34 3.55 -14.45 -1.84
CA ASP A 34 4.36 -15.58 -2.26
C ASP A 34 5.52 -15.13 -3.16
N GLU A 35 5.27 -14.21 -4.10
CA GLU A 35 6.28 -13.64 -5.01
C GLU A 35 7.45 -12.98 -4.24
N ILE A 36 7.17 -12.23 -3.16
CA ILE A 36 8.20 -11.52 -2.38
C ILE A 36 8.62 -12.26 -1.10
N GLY A 37 8.10 -13.47 -0.86
CA GLY A 37 8.38 -14.26 0.33
C GLY A 37 7.88 -13.62 1.63
N ARG A 38 6.72 -12.98 1.61
CA ARG A 38 6.07 -12.31 2.75
C ARG A 38 4.62 -12.73 2.88
N ARG A 39 4.08 -12.70 4.10
CA ARG A 39 2.64 -12.83 4.30
C ARG A 39 2.00 -11.45 4.29
N ILE A 40 1.47 -11.04 3.15
CA ILE A 40 0.79 -9.75 3.02
C ILE A 40 -0.69 -9.93 3.39
N LEU A 41 -1.18 -9.14 4.32
CA LEU A 41 -2.59 -9.08 4.71
C LEU A 41 -3.22 -7.78 4.19
N PRO A 42 -4.50 -7.80 3.79
CA PRO A 42 -5.26 -6.60 3.42
C PRO A 42 -5.23 -5.55 4.53
N LEU A 43 -4.92 -4.29 4.19
CA LEU A 43 -4.92 -3.16 5.14
C LEU A 43 -5.94 -2.08 4.76
N GLY A 44 -6.13 -1.81 3.46
CA GLY A 44 -7.10 -0.84 2.95
C GLY A 44 -6.75 -0.32 1.56
N GLU A 45 -7.10 0.91 1.22
CA GLU A 45 -6.98 1.43 -0.14
C GLU A 45 -6.21 2.75 -0.24
N LEU A 46 -5.78 3.06 -1.46
CA LEU A 46 -5.14 4.31 -1.87
C LEU A 46 -5.82 4.78 -3.16
N ASP A 47 -6.01 6.10 -3.26
CA ASP A 47 -6.60 6.77 -4.43
C ASP A 47 -8.04 6.35 -4.75
N GLU A 48 -8.89 6.28 -3.71
CA GLU A 48 -10.33 5.95 -3.82
C GLU A 48 -10.52 4.58 -4.49
N GLY A 49 -9.86 3.56 -3.95
CA GLY A 49 -9.95 2.16 -4.39
C GLY A 49 -9.16 1.82 -5.65
N ARG A 50 -8.39 2.75 -6.23
CA ARG A 50 -7.57 2.44 -7.43
C ARG A 50 -6.39 1.54 -7.13
N HIS A 51 -5.82 1.66 -5.94
CA HIS A 51 -4.72 0.80 -5.49
C HIS A 51 -5.02 0.26 -4.10
N PHE A 52 -4.46 -0.90 -3.77
CA PHE A 52 -4.66 -1.52 -2.47
C PHE A 52 -3.41 -1.42 -1.61
N LEU A 53 -3.62 -1.43 -0.30
CA LEU A 53 -2.60 -1.41 0.71
C LEU A 53 -2.61 -2.73 1.47
N GLY A 54 -1.43 -3.30 1.66
CA GLY A 54 -1.22 -4.50 2.46
C GLY A 54 -0.21 -4.28 3.58
N ILE A 55 -0.19 -5.16 4.57
CA ILE A 55 0.75 -5.14 5.69
C ILE A 55 1.27 -6.54 6.01
N ASP A 56 2.55 -6.65 6.41
CA ASP A 56 3.13 -7.91 6.88
C ASP A 56 3.34 -7.98 8.40
N GLU A 57 3.86 -9.10 8.89
CA GLU A 57 4.18 -9.33 10.29
C GLU A 57 5.26 -8.38 10.87
N PHE A 58 5.99 -7.66 10.02
CA PHE A 58 7.00 -6.69 10.39
C PHE A 58 6.49 -5.25 10.36
N SER A 59 5.20 -5.05 10.09
CA SER A 59 4.55 -3.75 9.93
C SER A 59 5.09 -2.97 8.72
N GLU A 60 5.59 -3.68 7.70
CA GLU A 60 5.88 -3.10 6.39
C GLU A 60 4.58 -2.88 5.63
N ILE A 61 4.37 -1.67 5.08
CA ILE A 61 3.18 -1.35 4.28
C ILE A 61 3.53 -1.47 2.81
N TYR A 62 2.69 -2.18 2.07
CA TYR A 62 2.84 -2.43 0.66
C TYR A 62 1.77 -1.72 -0.16
N LEU A 63 2.15 -1.20 -1.32
CA LEU A 63 1.23 -0.96 -2.42
C LEU A 63 1.06 -2.28 -3.19
N VAL A 64 -0.18 -2.72 -3.36
CA VAL A 64 -0.55 -3.93 -4.10
C VAL A 64 -1.43 -3.51 -5.29
N ASP A 65 -0.91 -3.78 -6.49
CA ASP A 65 -1.54 -3.48 -7.79
C ASP A 65 -1.11 -4.59 -8.79
N MET A 66 -1.02 -4.29 -10.09
CA MET A 66 -0.34 -5.11 -11.11
C MET A 66 1.17 -5.27 -10.86
N TRP A 67 1.69 -4.66 -9.80
CA TRP A 67 3.05 -4.76 -9.26
C TRP A 67 2.98 -4.55 -7.74
N VAL A 68 4.04 -4.91 -7.02
CA VAL A 68 4.12 -4.70 -5.56
C VAL A 68 5.27 -3.78 -5.18
N GLY A 69 5.00 -2.81 -4.31
CA GLY A 69 5.97 -1.84 -3.82
C GLY A 69 5.88 -1.67 -2.30
N SER A 70 6.98 -1.24 -1.68
CA SER A 70 7.05 -1.00 -0.23
C SER A 70 7.13 0.48 0.08
N PHE A 71 6.29 0.94 1.01
CA PHE A 71 6.40 2.24 1.67
C PHE A 71 7.33 2.21 2.88
N GLY A 72 7.92 1.05 3.21
CA GLY A 72 8.73 0.84 4.40
C GLY A 72 7.93 0.36 5.60
N ARG A 73 8.59 0.31 6.76
CA ARG A 73 7.99 -0.16 8.02
C ARG A 73 7.40 1.01 8.80
N MET A 74 6.35 0.76 9.59
CA MET A 74 5.87 1.77 10.53
C MET A 74 6.98 2.17 11.53
N PRO A 75 7.08 3.46 11.92
CA PRO A 75 6.18 4.57 11.54
C PRO A 75 6.51 5.25 10.20
N GLU A 76 7.68 5.00 9.59
CA GLU A 76 8.13 5.65 8.34
C GLU A 76 7.14 5.48 7.18
N ALA A 77 6.50 4.31 7.08
CA ALA A 77 5.46 4.04 6.09
C ALA A 77 4.32 5.07 6.11
N MET A 78 3.92 5.51 7.31
CA MET A 78 2.87 6.52 7.47
C MET A 78 3.33 7.89 6.99
N GLU A 79 4.57 8.26 7.27
CA GLU A 79 5.15 9.51 6.78
C GLU A 79 5.22 9.49 5.26
N ASN A 80 5.65 8.38 4.66
CA ASN A 80 5.72 8.21 3.21
C ASN A 80 4.34 8.31 2.54
N LEU A 81 3.30 7.68 3.10
CA LEU A 81 1.93 7.80 2.61
C LEU A 81 1.41 9.25 2.71
N VAL A 82 1.56 9.89 3.87
CA VAL A 82 1.06 11.26 4.11
C VAL A 82 1.78 12.31 3.26
N LEU A 83 3.09 12.13 3.04
CA LEU A 83 3.91 13.08 2.31
C LEU A 83 3.94 12.84 0.79
N GLY A 84 3.31 11.77 0.29
CA GLY A 84 3.31 11.44 -1.14
C GLY A 84 4.70 11.00 -1.61
N VAL A 85 5.24 9.96 -0.97
CA VAL A 85 6.49 9.31 -1.37
C VAL A 85 6.16 8.06 -2.18
N MET A 86 6.71 7.95 -3.38
CA MET A 86 6.61 6.78 -4.24
C MET A 86 7.14 5.53 -3.51
N PRO A 87 6.38 4.43 -3.44
CA PRO A 87 6.88 3.20 -2.84
C PRO A 87 7.98 2.61 -3.70
N ARG A 88 8.94 1.95 -3.04
CA ARG A 88 10.02 1.23 -3.72
C ARG A 88 9.48 -0.06 -4.32
N ARG A 89 9.47 -0.17 -5.64
CA ARG A 89 9.07 -1.39 -6.36
C ARG A 89 9.90 -2.59 -5.92
N LEU A 90 9.23 -3.71 -5.67
CA LEU A 90 9.84 -4.98 -5.26
C LEU A 90 9.73 -6.03 -6.35
N ALA A 91 8.55 -6.16 -6.98
CA ALA A 91 8.27 -7.10 -8.04
C ALA A 91 7.17 -6.59 -9.00
N GLY A 92 6.95 -7.34 -10.08
CA GLY A 92 6.09 -7.00 -11.22
C GLY A 92 6.82 -6.33 -12.36
#